data_AF-A0A928RQ81-F1
#
_entry.id   AF-A0A928RQ81-F1
#
_cell.length_a   1.000
_cell.length_b   1.000
_cell.length_c   1.000
_cell.angle_alpha   90.00
_cell.angle_beta   90.00
_cell.angle_gamma   90.00
#
_symmetry.space_group_name_H-M   'P 1'
#
loop_
_entity.id
_entity.type
_entity.pdbx_description
1 polymer ?
#
loop_
_entity_poly.entity_id
_entity_poly.type
_entity_poly.pdbx_seq_one_letter_code
_entity_poly.pdbx_strand_id
1 'polypeptide(L)'
;MFEDMREALMKKALGFETDEIVEEYSTDENGNQILVKRKITKKFNPPDVSALKFLSEQNYDDDLAKMTDEELLKEKDRLLQLLKEKEEQSES
;
A
#
# COMPACT_ATOMS: atom_id res chain seq x y z
N MET A 1 1.19 -11.12 -2.69
CA MET A 1 2.45 -10.39 -2.92
C MET A 1 2.21 -8.90 -3.18
N PHE A 2 1.43 -8.50 -4.20
CA PHE A 2 1.06 -7.08 -4.38
C PHE A 2 0.12 -6.54 -3.31
N GLU A 3 -0.87 -7.35 -2.89
CA GLU A 3 -1.81 -6.98 -1.82
C GLU A 3 -1.08 -6.71 -0.49
N ASP A 4 -0.14 -7.58 -0.14
CA ASP A 4 0.68 -7.47 1.09
C ASP A 4 1.53 -6.19 1.08
N MET A 5 1.99 -5.75 -0.10
CA MET A 5 2.77 -4.52 -0.25
C MET A 5 1.88 -3.27 -0.08
N ARG A 6 0.67 -3.29 -0.63
CA ARG A 6 -0.31 -2.20 -0.47
C ARG A 6 -0.72 -2.05 0.99
N GLU A 7 -0.96 -3.16 1.68
CA GLU A 7 -1.30 -3.17 3.11
C GLU A 7 -0.15 -2.63 3.97
N ALA A 8 1.09 -3.04 3.70
CA ALA A 8 2.27 -2.53 4.41
C ALA A 8 2.45 -1.01 4.20
N LEU A 9 2.23 -0.54 2.98
CA LEU A 9 2.27 0.88 2.65
C LEU A 9 1.16 1.66 3.36
N MET A 10 -0.05 1.11 3.43
CA MET A 10 -1.18 1.70 4.15
C MET A 10 -0.90 1.79 5.66
N LYS A 11 -0.37 0.73 6.28
CA LYS A 11 0.05 0.75 7.69
C LYS A 11 1.08 1.85 7.96
N LYS A 12 2.05 2.01 7.06
CA LYS A 12 3.04 3.08 7.16
C LYS A 12 2.42 4.47 7.01
N ALA A 13 1.48 4.63 6.08
CA ALA A 13 0.78 5.89 5.86
C ALA A 13 -0.07 6.32 7.06
N LEU A 14 -0.77 5.39 7.70
CA LEU A 14 -1.66 5.67 8.83
C LEU A 14 -0.98 5.63 10.20
N GLY A 15 0.26 5.15 10.26
CA GLY A 15 0.94 4.85 11.52
C GLY A 15 0.48 3.50 12.08
N PHE A 16 1.35 2.88 12.88
CA PHE A 16 1.12 1.55 13.41
C PHE A 16 1.94 1.28 14.66
N GLU A 17 1.50 0.32 15.47
CA GLU A 17 2.25 -0.15 16.63
C GLU A 17 3.11 -1.36 16.27
N THR A 18 4.29 -1.44 16.88
CA THR A 18 5.20 -2.58 16.78
C THR A 18 5.59 -3.06 18.15
N ASP A 19 5.68 -4.38 18.33
CA ASP A 19 6.22 -4.98 19.54
C ASP A 19 7.71 -5.23 19.34
N GLU A 20 8.53 -4.55 20.15
CA GLU A 20 9.95 -4.87 20.28
C GLU A 20 10.12 -5.90 21.40
N ILE A 21 10.56 -7.09 21.02
CA ILE A 21 10.73 -8.23 21.93
C ILE A 21 12.21 -8.38 22.23
N VAL A 22 12.57 -8.28 23.52
CA VAL A 22 13.91 -8.55 24.03
C VAL A 22 13.86 -9.82 24.86
N GLU A 23 14.65 -10.82 24.47
CA GLU A 23 14.75 -12.10 25.14
C GLU A 23 16.16 -12.31 25.70
N GLU A 24 16.26 -12.57 26.99
CA GLU A 24 17.50 -12.90 27.67
C GLU A 24 17.53 -14.43 27.90
N TYR A 25 18.63 -15.07 27.52
CA TYR A 25 18.83 -16.51 27.65
C TYR A 25 19.99 -16.81 28.62
N SER A 26 19.87 -17.86 29.43
CA SER A 26 20.95 -18.39 30.26
C SER A 26 21.21 -19.86 29.93
N THR A 27 22.33 -20.40 30.37
CA THR A 27 22.64 -21.83 30.21
C THR A 27 22.24 -22.59 31.47
N ASP A 28 21.53 -23.71 31.31
CA ASP A 28 21.21 -24.63 32.41
C ASP A 28 22.42 -25.52 32.79
N GLU A 29 22.26 -26.33 33.83
CA GLU A 29 23.31 -27.25 34.32
C GLU A 29 23.70 -28.33 33.29
N ASN A 30 22.87 -28.56 32.27
CA ASN A 30 23.09 -29.53 31.20
C ASN A 30 23.63 -28.89 29.91
N GLY A 31 23.93 -27.58 29.92
CA GLY A 31 24.43 -26.85 28.75
C GLY A 31 23.37 -26.33 27.79
N ASN A 32 22.07 -26.46 28.09
CA ASN A 32 20.99 -25.97 27.24
C ASN A 32 20.71 -24.49 27.48
N GLN A 33 20.38 -23.75 26.42
CA GLN A 33 19.90 -22.37 26.55
C GLN A 33 18.44 -22.36 27.01
N ILE A 34 18.17 -21.68 28.14
CA ILE A 34 16.85 -21.44 28.69
C ILE A 34 16.52 -19.95 28.60
N LEU A 35 15.31 -19.62 28.16
CA LEU A 35 14.81 -18.24 28.17
C LEU A 35 14.55 -17.82 29.63
N VAL A 36 15.31 -16.84 30.13
CA VAL A 36 15.18 -16.38 31.52
C VAL A 36 14.30 -15.15 31.66
N LYS A 37 14.20 -14.34 30.61
CA LYS A 37 13.39 -13.13 30.65
C LYS A 37 12.96 -12.70 29.25
N ARG A 38 11.70 -12.31 29.13
CA ARG A 38 11.14 -11.69 27.92
C ARG A 38 10.58 -10.31 28.28
N LYS A 39 11.07 -9.27 27.63
CA LYS A 39 10.54 -7.91 27.74
C LYS A 39 9.91 -7.53 26.40
N ILE A 40 8.63 -7.18 26.43
CA ILE A 40 7.90 -6.69 25.25
C ILE A 40 7.68 -5.19 25.41
N THR A 41 8.18 -4.40 24.47
CA THR A 41 8.00 -2.94 24.45
C THR A 41 7.14 -2.55 23.26
N LYS A 42 5.97 -1.95 23.52
CA LYS A 42 5.12 -1.41 22.45
C LYS A 42 5.69 -0.08 21.99
N LYS A 43 6.08 0.01 20.72
CA LYS A 43 6.55 1.23 20.06
C LYS A 43 5.49 1.71 19.08
N PHE A 44 5.10 2.97 19.21
CA PHE A 44 4.25 3.63 18.24
C PHE A 44 5.09 4.19 17.10
N ASN A 45 4.76 3.83 15.86
CA ASN A 45 5.33 4.41 14.66
C ASN A 45 4.31 5.41 14.10
N PRO A 46 4.65 6.71 14.05
CA PRO A 46 3.71 7.73 13.61
C PRO A 46 3.36 7.60 12.12
N PRO A 47 2.24 8.20 11.69
CA PRO A 47 1.88 8.31 10.28
C PRO A 47 3.00 8.92 9.42
N ASP A 48 3.25 8.35 8.24
CA ASP A 48 4.23 8.85 7.28
C ASP A 48 3.55 9.64 6.15
N VAL A 49 3.79 10.95 6.11
CA VAL A 49 3.25 11.89 5.11
C VAL A 49 3.69 11.54 3.70
N SER A 50 4.88 10.98 3.51
CA SER A 50 5.38 10.58 2.19
C SER A 50 4.61 9.37 1.66
N ALA A 51 4.31 8.41 2.54
CA ALA A 51 3.47 7.25 2.19
C ALA A 51 2.02 7.67 1.90
N LEU A 52 1.46 8.60 2.69
CA LEU A 52 0.14 9.19 2.45
C LEU A 52 0.07 9.91 1.10
N LYS A 53 1.09 10.72 0.79
CA LYS A 53 1.18 11.45 -0.47
C LYS A 53 1.27 10.48 -1.66
N PHE A 54 2.13 9.48 -1.57
CA PHE A 54 2.25 8.46 -2.62
C PHE A 54 0.92 7.74 -2.85
N LEU A 55 0.21 7.30 -1.82
CA LEU A 55 -1.10 6.66 -1.96
C LEU A 55 -2.15 7.59 -2.58
N SER A 56 -2.11 8.88 -2.22
CA SER A 56 -3.01 9.90 -2.77
C SER A 56 -2.74 10.15 -4.26
N GLU A 57 -1.47 10.11 -4.66
CA GLU A 57 -1.06 10.18 -6.06
C GLU A 57 -1.40 8.89 -6.80
N GLN A 58 -1.28 7.69 -6.21
CA GLN A 58 -1.69 6.45 -6.89
C GLN A 58 -3.20 6.35 -7.17
N ASN A 59 -4.03 7.15 -6.50
CA ASN A 59 -5.46 7.27 -6.78
C ASN A 59 -5.75 8.10 -8.07
N TYR A 60 -4.88 8.06 -9.09
CA TYR A 60 -5.21 8.57 -10.43
C TYR A 60 -6.36 7.81 -11.11
N ASP A 61 -6.68 6.58 -10.65
CA ASP A 61 -7.86 5.82 -11.13
C ASP A 61 -9.20 6.36 -10.58
N ASP A 62 -9.15 7.33 -9.67
CA ASP A 62 -10.31 7.95 -9.05
C ASP A 62 -10.91 9.04 -9.94
N ASP A 63 -10.26 9.44 -11.04
CA ASP A 63 -10.82 10.41 -11.99
C ASP A 63 -12.06 9.85 -12.70
N LEU A 64 -12.03 8.58 -13.13
CA LEU A 64 -13.22 7.91 -13.66
C LEU A 64 -14.28 7.68 -12.58
N ALA A 65 -13.87 7.34 -11.36
CA ALA A 65 -14.80 7.09 -10.26
C ALA A 65 -15.48 8.38 -9.73
N LYS A 66 -14.89 9.56 -9.98
CA LYS A 66 -15.44 10.88 -9.65
C LYS A 66 -16.32 11.48 -10.74
N MET A 67 -16.28 10.93 -11.96
CA MET A 67 -17.12 11.41 -13.06
C MET A 67 -18.58 11.04 -12.82
N THR A 68 -19.47 11.98 -13.13
CA THR A 68 -20.90 11.73 -13.24
C THR A 68 -21.20 10.79 -14.41
N ASP A 69 -22.38 10.17 -14.42
CA ASP A 69 -22.84 9.34 -15.54
C ASP A 69 -22.75 10.08 -16.89
N GLU A 70 -23.05 11.39 -16.91
CA GLU A 70 -22.94 12.22 -18.11
C GLU A 70 -21.50 12.44 -18.57
N GLU A 71 -20.56 12.63 -17.64
CA GLU A 71 -19.14 12.80 -17.94
C GLU A 71 -18.51 11.48 -18.43
N LEU A 72 -18.90 10.35 -17.83
CA LEU A 72 -18.49 9.02 -18.27
C LEU A 72 -18.96 8.71 -19.70
N LEU A 73 -20.20 9.09 -20.05
CA LEU A 73 -20.72 8.92 -21.41
C LEU A 73 -19.91 9.74 -22.43
N LYS A 74 -19.56 10.98 -22.10
CA LYS A 74 -18.73 11.82 -22.96
C LYS A 74 -17.33 11.25 -23.14
N GLU A 75 -16.71 10.76 -22.07
CA GLU A 75 -15.38 10.16 -22.15
C GLU A 75 -15.41 8.88 -22.98
N LYS A 76 -16.46 8.04 -22.84
CA LYS A 76 -16.67 6.87 -23.70
C LYS A 76 -16.74 7.25 -25.18
N ASP A 77 -17.54 8.25 -25.54
CA ASP A 77 -17.70 8.67 -26.94
C ASP A 77 -16.40 9.23 -27.51
N ARG A 78 -15.65 10.03 -26.73
CA ARG A 78 -14.32 10.52 -27.10
C ARG A 78 -13.33 9.38 -27.37
N LEU A 79 -13.29 8.37 -26.49
CA LEU A 79 -12.38 7.23 -26.64
C LEU A 79 -12.71 6.40 -27.89
N LEU A 80 -13.99 6.20 -28.20
CA LEU A 80 -14.42 5.53 -29.43
C LEU A 80 -13.96 6.26 -30.68
N GLN A 81 -14.06 7.59 -30.69
CA GLN A 81 -13.56 8.40 -31.80
C GLN A 81 -12.04 8.26 -31.97
N LEU A 82 -11.29 8.32 -30.87
CA LEU A 82 -9.83 8.20 -30.89
C LEU A 82 -9.37 6.83 -31.43
N LEU A 83 -10.10 5.76 -31.10
CA LEU A 83 -9.83 4.42 -31.62
C LEU A 83 -10.05 4.37 -33.13
N LYS A 84 -11.16 4.92 -33.61
CA LYS A 84 -11.47 4.97 -35.03
C LYS A 84 -10.42 5.72 -35.83
N GLU A 85 -9.99 6.88 -35.34
CA GLU A 85 -8.92 7.68 -35.97
C GLU A 85 -7.59 6.91 -36.02
N LYS A 86 -7.29 6.11 -34.99
CA LYS A 86 -6.11 5.25 -34.96
C LYS A 86 -6.18 4.10 -35.96
N GLU A 87 -7.35 3.46 -36.09
CA GLU A 87 -7.59 2.39 -37.06
C GLU A 87 -7.37 2.93 -38.48
N GLU A 88 -7.98 4.08 -38.81
CA GLU A 88 -7.83 4.76 -40.10
C GLU A 88 -6.36 5.14 -40.42
N GLN A 89 -5.58 5.52 -39.40
CA GLN A 89 -4.15 5.80 -39.53
C GLN A 89 -3.27 4.54 -39.67
N SER A 90 -3.72 3.39 -39.16
CA SER A 90 -3.00 2.12 -39.26
C SER A 90 -3.25 1.38 -40.58
N GLU A 91 -4.33 1.72 -41.27
CA GLU A 91 -4.71 1.18 -42.59
C GLU A 91 -4.20 2.04 -43.77
N SER A 92 -3.52 3.16 -43.50
CA SER A 92 -2.86 4.04 -44.48
C SER A 92 -1.36 3.85 -44.53
#